data_AF-A0A850ZJJ2-F1
#
_entry.id   AF-A0A850ZJJ2-F1
#
_cell.length_a   1.000
_cell.length_b   1.000
_cell.length_c   1.000
_cell.angle_alpha   90.00
_cell.angle_beta   90.00
_cell.angle_gamma   90.00
#
_symmetry.space_group_name_H-M   'P 1'
#
loop_
_entity.id
_entity.type
_entity.pdbx_description
1 polymer ?
#
loop_
_entity_poly.entity_id
_entity_poly.type
_entity_poly.pdbx_seq_one_letter_code
_entity_poly.pdbx_strand_id
1 'polypeptide(L)'
;NMAGSSTPWIGSAYLFLQSTCKTIALPALYESSQKKPCVFKALKLALADSTGSVNGVDMLKVHCSHPHLIVQLKFCKRENCRRFLRSYREGALQKSLQSHLQLSLATTTVPLEVELKAGSEHLDEMLKDEDRCLECIYREKPDRLPDEEITELEECLKSLMLHQNTNNNVAGKDCSSLKPPSRPYPPTGSSLPTQLTFIFQGQQFDNRTITPDDHQKFAKSVSKKWKQVGRSLQKSCRALRDPVIDNLALEYDREGLYEQAYQMLLRFIQSEGKKATIARLITALEENGLVSLAEELLGLHSSEDCS
;
A
#
# COMPACT_ATOMS: atom_id res chain seq x y z
N ASN A 1 -29.75 -31.32 -26.66
CA ASN A 1 -28.32 -30.95 -26.71
C ASN A 1 -27.93 -30.24 -25.45
N MET A 2 -27.07 -30.89 -24.65
CA MET A 2 -26.58 -30.40 -23.38
C MET A 2 -25.89 -29.04 -23.55
N ALA A 3 -26.30 -28.07 -22.73
CA ALA A 3 -25.53 -26.86 -22.50
C ALA A 3 -24.21 -27.28 -21.82
N GLY A 4 -23.13 -27.32 -22.58
CA GLY A 4 -21.79 -27.51 -22.03
C GLY A 4 -21.42 -26.28 -21.21
N SER A 5 -21.70 -26.31 -19.91
CA SER A 5 -21.05 -25.42 -18.96
C SER A 5 -19.58 -25.82 -18.91
N SER A 6 -18.76 -25.22 -19.79
CA SER A 6 -17.31 -25.38 -19.73
C SER A 6 -16.87 -24.93 -18.34
N THR A 7 -16.37 -25.86 -17.52
CA THR A 7 -15.79 -25.53 -16.22
C THR A 7 -14.76 -24.42 -16.40
N PRO A 8 -14.78 -23.35 -15.59
CA PRO A 8 -13.83 -22.27 -15.73
C PRO A 8 -12.41 -22.83 -15.59
N TRP A 9 -11.52 -22.43 -16.51
CA TRP A 9 -10.12 -22.85 -16.45
C TRP A 9 -9.46 -22.14 -15.27
N ILE A 10 -9.04 -22.91 -14.27
CA ILE A 10 -8.37 -22.41 -13.07
C ILE A 10 -7.13 -23.29 -12.85
N GLY A 11 -5.99 -22.65 -12.62
CA GLY A 11 -4.75 -23.35 -12.31
C GLY A 11 -3.84 -22.52 -11.40
N SER A 12 -2.84 -23.19 -10.82
CA SER A 12 -1.91 -22.60 -9.86
C SER A 12 -0.46 -22.95 -10.20
N ALA A 13 0.44 -22.04 -9.85
CA ALA A 13 1.88 -22.22 -9.99
C ALA A 13 2.60 -21.50 -8.86
N TYR A 14 3.85 -21.85 -8.63
CA TYR A 14 4.74 -21.22 -7.67
C TYR A 14 5.89 -20.57 -8.42
N LEU A 15 6.04 -19.26 -8.22
CA LEU A 15 7.15 -18.47 -8.76
C LEU A 15 8.18 -18.24 -7.65
N PHE A 16 9.36 -18.81 -7.82
CA PHE A 16 10.48 -18.67 -6.90
C PHE A 16 11.34 -17.50 -7.35
N LEU A 17 11.68 -16.60 -6.42
CA LEU A 17 12.46 -15.41 -6.68
C LEU A 17 13.66 -15.40 -5.75
N GLN A 18 14.86 -15.27 -6.31
CA GLN A 18 16.09 -15.14 -5.54
C GLN A 18 16.92 -13.99 -6.08
N SER A 19 17.37 -13.09 -5.21
CA SER A 19 18.39 -12.13 -5.64
C SER A 19 19.76 -12.79 -5.63
N THR A 20 20.54 -12.57 -6.68
CA THR A 20 21.95 -12.99 -6.73
C THR A 20 22.88 -12.01 -6.02
N CYS A 21 22.35 -10.87 -5.54
CA CYS A 21 23.09 -9.89 -4.77
C CYS A 21 23.06 -10.23 -3.28
N LYS A 22 24.24 -10.42 -2.65
CA LYS A 22 24.36 -10.77 -1.23
C LYS A 22 23.77 -9.72 -0.28
N THR A 23 23.63 -8.47 -0.71
CA THR A 23 23.05 -7.38 0.10
C THR A 23 21.54 -7.30 0.03
N ILE A 24 20.91 -8.06 -0.88
CA ILE A 24 19.47 -8.02 -1.12
C ILE A 24 18.89 -9.40 -0.81
N ALA A 25 18.36 -9.56 0.39
CA ALA A 25 17.58 -10.75 0.77
C ALA A 25 16.09 -10.47 0.59
N LEU A 26 15.49 -10.92 -0.52
CA LEU A 26 14.07 -10.69 -0.81
C LEU A 26 13.13 -11.18 0.31
N PRO A 27 13.34 -12.36 0.94
CA PRO A 27 12.53 -12.78 2.08
C PRO A 27 12.58 -11.79 3.25
N ALA A 28 13.78 -11.34 3.65
CA ALA A 28 13.95 -10.38 4.73
C ALA A 28 13.31 -9.00 4.41
N LEU A 29 13.36 -8.58 3.15
CA LEU A 29 12.68 -7.36 2.70
C LEU A 29 11.16 -7.50 2.76
N TYR A 30 10.64 -8.69 2.45
CA TYR A 30 9.20 -8.97 2.56
C TYR A 30 8.75 -9.15 4.01
N GLU A 31 9.59 -9.65 4.91
CA GLU A 31 9.30 -9.75 6.35
C GLU A 31 9.27 -8.38 7.04
N SER A 32 9.98 -7.39 6.51
CA SER A 32 10.01 -6.03 7.04
C SER A 32 8.69 -5.29 6.80
N SER A 33 7.99 -4.88 7.86
CA SER A 33 6.72 -4.12 7.75
C SER A 33 6.84 -2.84 6.92
N GLN A 34 8.01 -2.20 6.90
CA GLN A 34 8.23 -0.97 6.13
C GLN A 34 8.44 -1.25 4.63
N LYS A 35 9.11 -2.36 4.27
CA LYS A 35 9.48 -2.67 2.89
C LYS A 35 8.55 -3.67 2.21
N LYS A 36 7.79 -4.45 2.98
CA LYS A 36 6.78 -5.40 2.49
C LYS A 36 5.83 -4.79 1.46
N PRO A 37 5.21 -3.60 1.69
CA PRO A 37 4.30 -3.02 0.70
C PRO A 37 5.01 -2.65 -0.60
N CYS A 38 6.27 -2.23 -0.53
CA CYS A 38 7.09 -1.90 -1.71
C CYS A 38 7.42 -3.15 -2.52
N VAL A 39 7.80 -4.25 -1.87
CA VAL A 39 8.07 -5.53 -2.54
C VAL A 39 6.78 -6.09 -3.15
N PHE A 40 5.69 -6.10 -2.39
CA PHE A 40 4.37 -6.55 -2.87
C PHE A 40 3.89 -5.74 -4.09
N LYS A 41 4.00 -4.41 -4.03
CA LYS A 41 3.69 -3.53 -5.16
C LYS A 41 4.52 -3.88 -6.39
N ALA A 42 5.83 -4.09 -6.22
CA ALA A 42 6.70 -4.44 -7.33
C ALA A 42 6.29 -5.77 -8.00
N LEU A 43 5.92 -6.77 -7.19
CA LEU A 43 5.42 -8.06 -7.68
C LEU A 43 4.12 -7.89 -8.47
N LYS A 44 3.12 -7.18 -7.90
CA LYS A 44 1.83 -6.95 -8.57
C LYS A 44 1.98 -6.23 -9.90
N LEU A 45 2.82 -5.20 -9.96
CA LEU A 45 3.07 -4.44 -11.20
C LEU A 45 3.75 -5.32 -12.26
N ALA A 46 4.77 -6.09 -11.88
CA ALA A 46 5.45 -6.97 -12.83
C ALA A 46 4.56 -8.09 -13.37
N LEU A 47 3.71 -8.65 -12.52
CA LEU A 47 2.71 -9.63 -12.93
C LEU A 47 1.64 -9.02 -13.86
N ALA A 48 1.23 -7.78 -13.60
CA ALA A 48 0.33 -7.04 -14.47
C ALA A 48 0.93 -6.82 -15.86
N ASP A 49 2.22 -6.44 -15.93
CA ASP A 49 2.95 -6.29 -17.19
C ASP A 49 3.00 -7.60 -17.98
N SER A 50 3.24 -8.73 -17.30
CA SER A 50 3.38 -10.04 -17.95
C SER A 50 2.08 -10.59 -18.56
N THR A 51 0.94 -10.21 -18.00
CA THR A 51 -0.39 -10.69 -18.42
C THR A 51 -1.18 -9.65 -19.22
N GLY A 52 -0.76 -8.37 -19.16
CA GLY A 52 -1.45 -7.22 -19.73
C GLY A 52 -2.63 -6.72 -18.89
N SER A 53 -2.77 -7.16 -17.63
CA SER A 53 -3.86 -6.74 -16.75
C SER A 53 -3.54 -6.90 -15.26
N VAL A 54 -3.97 -5.95 -14.43
CA VAL A 54 -3.83 -6.01 -12.96
C VAL A 54 -4.56 -7.19 -12.32
N ASN A 55 -5.57 -7.74 -13.02
CA ASN A 55 -6.34 -8.92 -12.60
C ASN A 55 -6.02 -10.12 -13.52
N GLY A 56 -4.85 -10.10 -14.17
CA GLY A 56 -4.44 -11.16 -15.08
C GLY A 56 -4.06 -12.45 -14.35
N VAL A 57 -3.47 -12.30 -13.17
CA VAL A 57 -3.06 -13.37 -12.25
C VAL A 57 -3.25 -12.88 -10.82
N ASP A 58 -3.81 -13.74 -9.98
CA ASP A 58 -4.00 -13.47 -8.55
C ASP A 58 -2.78 -14.00 -7.79
N MET A 59 -2.32 -13.23 -6.80
CA MET A 59 -1.38 -13.74 -5.80
C MET A 59 -2.22 -14.32 -4.67
N LEU A 60 -1.98 -15.57 -4.31
CA LEU A 60 -2.71 -16.22 -3.22
C LEU A 60 -1.96 -16.09 -1.90
N LYS A 61 -0.64 -16.24 -1.97
CA LYS A 61 0.25 -16.25 -0.81
C LYS A 61 1.67 -15.92 -1.23
N VAL A 62 2.43 -15.34 -0.32
CA VAL A 62 3.88 -15.20 -0.44
C VAL A 62 4.54 -15.95 0.71
N HIS A 63 5.48 -16.83 0.40
CA HIS A 63 6.25 -17.58 1.37
C HIS A 63 7.68 -17.06 1.42
N CYS A 64 8.15 -16.74 2.63
CA CYS A 64 9.55 -16.43 2.90
C CYS A 64 10.28 -17.74 3.22
N SER A 65 11.05 -18.26 2.26
CA SER A 65 11.78 -19.53 2.39
C SER A 65 13.22 -19.35 1.91
N HIS A 66 14.06 -18.81 2.80
CA HIS A 66 15.44 -18.44 2.52
C HIS A 66 16.20 -19.50 1.69
N PRO A 67 16.83 -19.12 0.56
CA PRO A 67 17.02 -17.76 0.04
C PRO A 67 15.85 -17.23 -0.83
N HIS A 68 14.81 -18.02 -1.04
CA HIS A 68 13.74 -17.74 -2.00
C HIS A 68 12.57 -16.99 -1.37
N LEU A 69 12.06 -16.01 -2.11
CA LEU A 69 10.70 -15.49 -1.94
C LEU A 69 9.80 -16.24 -2.93
N ILE A 70 8.82 -16.99 -2.44
CA ILE A 70 7.99 -17.85 -3.27
C ILE A 70 6.58 -17.27 -3.35
N VAL A 71 6.12 -16.96 -4.56
CA VAL A 71 4.78 -16.42 -4.79
C VAL A 71 3.87 -17.51 -5.33
N GLN A 72 2.80 -17.82 -4.61
CA GLN A 72 1.74 -18.70 -5.11
C GLN A 72 0.81 -17.90 -6.01
N LEU A 73 0.70 -18.32 -7.26
CA LEU A 73 -0.09 -17.69 -8.30
C LEU A 73 -1.36 -18.48 -8.58
N LYS A 74 -2.42 -17.78 -8.93
CA LYS A 74 -3.67 -18.35 -9.46
C LYS A 74 -4.05 -17.68 -10.75
N PHE A 75 -4.35 -18.50 -11.75
CA PHE A 75 -4.81 -18.05 -13.05
C PHE A 75 -6.26 -18.48 -13.24
N CYS A 76 -7.13 -17.54 -13.56
CA CYS A 76 -8.56 -17.80 -13.82
C CYS A 76 -8.91 -17.86 -15.32
N LYS A 77 -7.92 -17.63 -16.19
CA LYS A 77 -8.09 -17.64 -17.66
C LYS A 77 -6.86 -18.26 -18.31
N ARG A 78 -7.08 -19.26 -19.17
CA ARG A 78 -5.99 -19.95 -19.92
C ARG A 78 -5.12 -18.98 -20.69
N GLU A 79 -5.74 -17.98 -21.32
CA GLU A 79 -5.05 -16.97 -22.13
C GLU A 79 -4.13 -16.07 -21.29
N ASN A 80 -4.51 -15.73 -20.05
CA ASN A 80 -3.63 -14.95 -19.16
C ASN A 80 -2.41 -15.78 -18.75
N CYS A 81 -2.61 -17.06 -18.44
CA CYS A 81 -1.51 -17.99 -18.13
C CYS A 81 -0.57 -18.15 -19.32
N ARG A 82 -1.11 -18.27 -20.55
CA ARG A 82 -0.33 -18.29 -21.80
C ARG A 82 0.53 -17.05 -21.97
N ARG A 83 -0.03 -15.85 -21.76
CA ARG A 83 0.76 -14.59 -21.82
C ARG A 83 1.85 -14.54 -20.75
N PHE A 84 1.52 -14.94 -19.53
CA PHE A 84 2.48 -15.06 -18.44
C PHE A 84 3.64 -15.99 -18.81
N LEU A 85 3.36 -17.21 -19.30
CA LEU A 85 4.39 -18.19 -19.70
C LEU A 85 5.29 -17.65 -20.82
N ARG A 86 4.70 -16.96 -21.80
CA ARG A 86 5.47 -16.31 -22.88
C ARG A 86 6.39 -15.22 -22.32
N SER A 87 5.86 -14.34 -21.48
CA SER A 87 6.62 -13.27 -20.82
C SER A 87 7.73 -13.82 -19.93
N TYR A 88 7.47 -14.93 -19.24
CA TYR A 88 8.45 -15.67 -18.43
C TYR A 88 9.58 -16.20 -19.30
N ARG A 89 9.26 -16.97 -20.34
CA ARG A 89 10.23 -17.59 -21.26
C ARG A 89 11.10 -16.57 -21.98
N GLU A 90 10.54 -15.42 -22.35
CA GLU A 90 11.26 -14.34 -23.06
C GLU A 90 12.10 -13.47 -22.11
N GLY A 91 12.07 -13.74 -20.80
CA GLY A 91 12.75 -12.95 -19.77
C GLY A 91 12.13 -11.57 -19.53
N ALA A 92 10.96 -11.29 -20.12
CA ALA A 92 10.26 -10.02 -19.96
C ALA A 92 9.73 -9.86 -18.52
N LEU A 93 9.17 -10.93 -17.93
CA LEU A 93 8.74 -10.92 -16.54
C LEU A 93 9.92 -10.63 -15.60
N GLN A 94 11.05 -11.32 -15.80
CA GLN A 94 12.25 -11.13 -14.98
C GLN A 94 12.75 -9.68 -15.04
N LYS A 95 12.86 -9.09 -16.24
CA LYS A 95 13.25 -7.68 -16.40
C LYS A 95 12.26 -6.72 -15.74
N SER A 96 10.96 -6.99 -15.86
CA SER A 96 9.93 -6.18 -15.21
C SER A 96 10.03 -6.27 -13.68
N LEU A 97 10.20 -7.46 -13.11
CA LEU A 97 10.44 -7.67 -11.69
C LEU A 97 11.66 -6.87 -11.19
N GLN A 98 12.78 -6.97 -11.90
CA GLN A 98 14.00 -6.23 -11.56
C GLN A 98 13.76 -4.71 -11.56
N SER A 99 13.09 -4.20 -12.59
CA SER A 99 12.79 -2.77 -12.75
C SER A 99 11.88 -2.25 -11.64
N HIS A 100 10.79 -2.96 -11.35
CA HIS A 100 9.83 -2.54 -10.32
C HIS A 100 10.40 -2.67 -8.91
N LEU A 101 11.21 -3.70 -8.63
CA LEU A 101 11.91 -3.84 -7.35
C LEU A 101 12.95 -2.73 -7.17
N GLN A 102 13.70 -2.40 -8.23
CA GLN A 102 14.67 -1.30 -8.21
C GLN A 102 14.01 0.03 -7.83
N LEU A 103 12.90 0.36 -8.49
CA LEU A 103 12.13 1.58 -8.22
C LEU A 103 11.52 1.59 -6.82
N SER A 104 10.89 0.48 -6.43
CA SER A 104 10.16 0.40 -5.15
C SER A 104 11.07 0.35 -3.93
N LEU A 105 12.30 -0.17 -4.09
CA LEU A 105 13.31 -0.24 -3.03
C LEU A 105 14.34 0.89 -3.08
N ALA A 106 14.20 1.84 -4.01
CA ALA A 106 15.16 2.92 -4.24
C ALA A 106 16.63 2.44 -4.33
N THR A 107 16.83 1.30 -5.00
CA THR A 107 18.14 0.64 -5.13
C THR A 107 18.68 0.80 -6.55
N THR A 108 20.00 0.68 -6.77
CA THR A 108 20.60 0.86 -8.11
C THR A 108 20.34 -0.32 -9.05
N THR A 109 20.46 -1.55 -8.55
CA THR A 109 20.24 -2.78 -9.35
C THR A 109 19.78 -3.90 -8.44
N VAL A 110 18.81 -4.68 -8.89
CA VAL A 110 18.34 -5.89 -8.19
C VAL A 110 18.51 -7.07 -9.14
N PRO A 111 19.68 -7.74 -9.18
CA PRO A 111 19.83 -8.92 -10.03
C PRO A 111 19.00 -10.05 -9.42
N LEU A 112 18.29 -10.77 -10.29
CA LEU A 112 17.20 -11.67 -9.89
C LEU A 112 17.27 -12.95 -10.72
N GLU A 113 17.22 -14.10 -10.06
CA GLU A 113 16.93 -15.41 -10.64
C GLU A 113 15.48 -15.77 -10.34
N VAL A 114 14.86 -16.46 -11.29
CA VAL A 114 13.46 -16.88 -11.23
C VAL A 114 13.35 -18.36 -11.58
N GLU A 115 12.50 -19.10 -10.86
CA GLU A 115 12.12 -20.47 -11.19
C GLU A 115 10.59 -20.61 -11.14
N LEU A 116 10.02 -21.46 -11.98
CA LEU A 116 8.59 -21.66 -12.08
C LEU A 116 8.22 -23.13 -11.92
N LYS A 117 7.36 -23.43 -10.95
CA LYS A 117 6.91 -24.80 -10.63
C LYS A 117 5.40 -24.92 -10.60
N ALA A 118 4.89 -26.08 -10.96
CA ALA A 118 3.49 -26.45 -10.76
C ALA A 118 3.45 -27.87 -10.17
N GLY A 119 3.02 -27.99 -8.91
CA GLY A 119 3.10 -29.25 -8.19
C GLY A 119 4.55 -29.73 -8.05
N SER A 120 4.81 -30.95 -8.52
CA SER A 120 6.17 -31.52 -8.59
C SER A 120 6.94 -31.17 -9.87
N GLU A 121 6.30 -30.51 -10.84
CA GLU A 121 6.90 -30.23 -12.14
C GLU A 121 7.67 -28.91 -12.15
N HIS A 122 8.91 -28.96 -12.64
CA HIS A 122 9.73 -27.77 -12.93
C HIS A 122 9.43 -27.28 -14.36
N LEU A 123 8.65 -26.20 -14.47
CA LEU A 123 8.18 -25.71 -15.77
C LEU A 123 9.32 -25.14 -16.62
N ASP A 124 10.39 -24.68 -15.98
CA ASP A 124 11.62 -24.18 -16.60
C ASP A 124 12.20 -25.13 -17.65
N GLU A 125 12.13 -26.44 -17.38
CA GLU A 125 12.68 -27.48 -18.25
C GLU A 125 11.83 -27.73 -19.50
N MET A 126 10.58 -27.25 -19.51
CA MET A 126 9.59 -27.53 -20.55
C MET A 126 8.95 -26.29 -21.17
N LEU A 127 9.50 -25.08 -20.94
CA LEU A 127 8.98 -23.81 -21.48
C LEU A 127 8.80 -23.75 -23.01
N LYS A 128 9.46 -24.64 -23.76
CA LYS A 128 9.28 -24.76 -25.21
C LYS A 128 7.91 -25.32 -25.59
N ASP A 129 7.35 -26.18 -24.73
CA ASP A 129 6.03 -26.79 -24.89
C ASP A 129 5.02 -26.08 -23.99
N GLU A 130 4.46 -24.99 -24.53
CA GLU A 130 3.53 -24.13 -23.81
C GLU A 130 2.26 -24.87 -23.36
N ASP A 131 1.75 -25.80 -24.19
CA ASP A 131 0.52 -26.53 -23.87
C ASP A 131 0.75 -27.54 -22.73
N ARG A 132 1.94 -28.16 -22.67
CA ARG A 132 2.33 -29.00 -21.53
C ARG A 132 2.43 -28.18 -20.23
N CYS A 133 3.05 -27.00 -20.26
CA CYS A 133 3.07 -26.10 -19.10
C CYS A 133 1.66 -25.72 -18.64
N LEU A 134 0.76 -25.37 -19.57
CA LEU A 134 -0.62 -25.02 -19.26
C LEU A 134 -1.38 -26.18 -18.61
N GLU A 135 -1.15 -27.41 -19.06
CA GLU A 135 -1.74 -28.61 -18.48
C GLU A 135 -1.23 -28.88 -17.06
N CYS A 136 0.09 -28.76 -16.82
CA CYS A 136 0.67 -28.87 -15.47
C CYS A 136 0.03 -27.85 -14.51
N ILE A 137 -0.07 -26.58 -14.92
CA ILE A 137 -0.68 -25.52 -14.11
C ILE A 137 -2.17 -25.79 -13.86
N TYR A 138 -2.89 -26.31 -14.85
CA TYR A 138 -4.32 -26.62 -14.72
C TYR A 138 -4.61 -27.77 -13.75
N ARG A 139 -3.70 -28.76 -13.66
CA ARG A 139 -3.83 -29.88 -12.71
C ARG A 139 -3.72 -29.41 -11.26
N GLU A 140 -2.90 -28.40 -11.02
CA GLU A 140 -2.77 -27.74 -9.73
C GLU A 140 -3.95 -26.80 -9.47
N LYS A 141 -5.08 -27.35 -9.02
CA LYS A 141 -6.25 -26.53 -8.67
C LYS A 141 -6.02 -25.86 -7.31
N PRO A 142 -5.99 -24.52 -7.23
CA PRO A 142 -5.86 -23.84 -5.96
C PRO A 142 -7.12 -24.07 -5.12
N ASP A 143 -6.93 -24.61 -3.92
CA ASP A 143 -7.97 -24.87 -2.91
C ASP A 143 -8.21 -23.67 -1.98
N ARG A 144 -7.42 -22.61 -2.13
CA ARG A 144 -7.35 -21.48 -1.19
C ARG A 144 -7.66 -20.14 -1.85
N LEU A 145 -8.34 -19.31 -1.09
CA LEU A 145 -8.46 -17.87 -1.36
C LEU A 145 -7.13 -17.17 -1.01
N PRO A 146 -6.91 -15.93 -1.49
CA PRO A 146 -5.82 -15.10 -0.97
C PRO A 146 -5.88 -15.06 0.56
N ASP A 147 -4.73 -15.15 1.21
CA ASP A 147 -4.70 -15.00 2.66
C ASP A 147 -4.96 -13.54 3.09
N GLU A 148 -5.17 -13.36 4.39
CA GLU A 148 -5.49 -12.07 4.99
C GLU A 148 -4.39 -11.03 4.72
N GLU A 149 -3.12 -11.45 4.81
CA GLU A 149 -1.97 -10.60 4.51
C GLU A 149 -2.01 -10.08 3.06
N ILE A 150 -2.24 -10.96 2.08
CA ILE A 150 -2.33 -10.54 0.68
C ILE A 150 -3.54 -9.61 0.47
N THR A 151 -4.66 -9.88 1.13
CA THR A 151 -5.86 -9.05 1.04
C THR A 151 -5.60 -7.63 1.55
N GLU A 152 -5.00 -7.50 2.73
CA GLU A 152 -4.60 -6.20 3.31
C GLU A 152 -3.62 -5.45 2.41
N LEU A 153 -2.63 -6.15 1.85
CA LEU A 153 -1.64 -5.56 0.94
C LEU A 153 -2.28 -5.10 -0.38
N GLU A 154 -3.25 -5.83 -0.91
CA GLU A 154 -4.02 -5.39 -2.08
C GLU A 154 -4.88 -4.16 -1.79
N GLU A 155 -5.52 -4.08 -0.64
CA GLU A 155 -6.29 -2.91 -0.21
C GLU A 155 -5.39 -1.68 -0.03
N CYS A 156 -4.24 -1.86 0.63
CA CYS A 156 -3.21 -0.83 0.78
C CYS A 156 -2.75 -0.32 -0.60
N LEU A 157 -2.45 -1.23 -1.53
CA LEU A 157 -2.06 -0.89 -2.89
C LEU A 157 -3.16 -0.11 -3.63
N LYS A 158 -4.41 -0.57 -3.57
CA LYS A 158 -5.56 0.09 -4.20
C LYS A 158 -5.74 1.50 -3.67
N SER A 159 -5.67 1.67 -2.35
CA SER A 159 -5.69 2.99 -1.71
C SER A 159 -4.58 3.89 -2.25
N LEU A 160 -3.33 3.41 -2.32
CA LEU A 160 -2.20 4.18 -2.85
C LEU A 160 -2.40 4.59 -4.32
N MET A 161 -2.91 3.69 -5.16
CA MET A 161 -3.18 4.00 -6.58
C MET A 161 -4.29 5.04 -6.76
N LEU A 162 -5.34 4.98 -5.93
CA LEU A 162 -6.42 5.98 -5.95
C LEU A 162 -5.91 7.38 -5.59
N HIS A 163 -5.04 7.49 -4.57
CA HIS A 163 -4.42 8.76 -4.19
C HIS A 163 -3.48 9.32 -5.28
N GLN A 164 -2.81 8.47 -6.06
CA GLN A 164 -1.97 8.91 -7.18
C GLN A 164 -2.79 9.46 -8.35
N ASN A 165 -3.95 8.85 -8.64
CA ASN A 165 -4.85 9.32 -9.71
C ASN A 165 -5.52 10.67 -9.39
N THR A 166 -5.74 10.99 -8.11
CA THR A 166 -6.25 12.31 -7.71
C THR A 166 -5.20 13.42 -7.90
N ASN A 167 -3.91 13.11 -7.75
CA ASN A 167 -2.82 14.07 -7.93
C ASN A 167 -2.44 14.33 -9.41
N ASN A 168 -2.75 13.41 -10.32
CA ASN A 168 -2.39 13.54 -11.74
C ASN A 168 -3.40 14.36 -12.58
N ASN A 169 -4.48 14.86 -12.00
CA ASN A 169 -5.48 15.70 -12.70
C ASN A 169 -5.24 17.22 -12.59
N VAL A 170 -4.06 17.65 -12.12
CA VAL A 170 -3.63 19.07 -12.17
C VAL A 170 -2.27 19.19 -12.85
N ALA A 171 -2.17 18.77 -14.11
CA ALA A 171 -1.03 19.08 -14.96
C ALA A 171 -1.46 19.04 -16.44
N GLY A 172 -2.05 20.13 -16.90
CA GLY A 172 -2.50 20.26 -18.28
C GLY A 172 -2.99 21.66 -18.61
N LYS A 173 -2.15 22.68 -18.43
CA LYS A 173 -2.27 23.92 -19.20
C LYS A 173 -0.97 24.75 -19.19
N ASP A 174 -0.39 24.83 -20.37
CA ASP A 174 0.59 25.76 -20.92
C ASP A 174 1.18 26.86 -20.01
N CYS A 175 2.50 27.01 -20.07
CA CYS A 175 3.08 28.32 -20.31
C CYS A 175 4.45 28.22 -20.99
N SER A 176 4.55 28.93 -22.11
CA SER A 176 5.66 29.02 -23.03
C SER A 176 6.92 29.64 -22.43
N SER A 177 8.05 29.11 -22.89
CA SER A 177 9.40 29.68 -22.90
C SER A 177 9.44 31.20 -22.99
N LEU A 178 10.22 31.85 -22.11
CA LEU A 178 11.05 33.04 -22.35
C LEU A 178 12.09 33.18 -21.19
N LYS A 179 13.39 33.03 -21.50
CA LYS A 179 14.53 33.57 -20.71
C LYS A 179 14.52 35.12 -20.80
N PRO A 180 15.18 35.95 -19.94
CA PRO A 180 16.61 35.88 -19.50
C PRO A 180 16.87 36.53 -18.09
N PRO A 181 18.04 37.12 -17.76
CA PRO A 181 19.36 36.52 -17.47
C PRO A 181 19.84 36.73 -16.02
N SER A 182 20.91 36.01 -15.68
CA SER A 182 21.64 35.95 -14.41
C SER A 182 22.45 37.21 -14.04
N ARG A 183 22.44 37.60 -12.76
CA ARG A 183 23.56 38.24 -12.03
C ARG A 183 23.43 38.06 -10.49
N PRO A 184 24.51 38.20 -9.70
CA PRO A 184 24.70 37.40 -8.47
C PRO A 184 24.89 38.18 -7.14
N TYR A 185 24.55 37.51 -6.01
CA TYR A 185 24.87 37.75 -4.56
C TYR A 185 24.24 38.98 -3.84
N PRO A 186 24.17 39.06 -2.47
CA PRO A 186 24.60 38.16 -1.37
C PRO A 186 23.50 37.87 -0.27
N PRO A 187 23.80 37.16 0.85
CA PRO A 187 22.79 36.52 1.70
C PRO A 187 22.37 37.34 2.93
N THR A 188 21.06 37.42 3.17
CA THR A 188 20.41 37.82 4.44
C THR A 188 19.00 37.24 4.36
N GLY A 189 18.56 36.33 5.21
CA GLY A 189 18.43 36.50 6.65
C GLY A 189 16.92 36.47 6.96
N SER A 190 16.51 35.47 7.75
CA SER A 190 15.19 35.30 8.40
C SER A 190 13.93 35.12 7.53
N SER A 191 13.46 33.87 7.47
CA SER A 191 12.03 33.57 7.66
C SER A 191 11.94 32.36 8.58
N LEU A 192 11.45 32.57 9.80
CA LEU A 192 11.25 31.56 10.84
C LEU A 192 10.46 30.36 10.29
N PRO A 193 10.81 29.13 10.70
CA PRO A 193 10.04 27.97 10.30
C PRO A 193 8.71 27.92 11.07
N THR A 194 7.65 27.61 10.35
CA THR A 194 6.32 27.27 10.87
C THR A 194 6.46 26.35 12.08
N GLN A 195 5.85 26.69 13.23
CA GLN A 195 5.97 26.01 14.53
C GLN A 195 6.25 24.50 14.39
N LEU A 196 7.53 24.12 14.46
CA LEU A 196 7.97 22.72 14.35
C LEU A 196 7.58 21.90 15.57
N THR A 197 7.23 22.55 16.68
CA THR A 197 6.96 21.89 17.94
C THR A 197 5.77 22.49 18.66
N PHE A 198 5.08 21.69 19.47
CA PHE A 198 4.01 22.12 20.37
C PHE A 198 4.23 21.53 21.77
N ILE A 199 3.52 22.05 22.76
CA ILE A 199 3.63 21.58 24.16
C ILE A 199 2.40 20.76 24.49
N PHE A 200 2.59 19.56 25.04
CA PHE A 200 1.55 18.71 25.62
C PHE A 200 2.00 18.27 27.01
N GLN A 201 1.16 18.51 28.02
CA GLN A 201 1.47 18.23 29.44
C GLN A 201 2.84 18.78 29.92
N GLY A 202 3.30 19.91 29.38
CA GLY A 202 4.59 20.51 29.72
C GLY A 202 5.81 19.90 29.02
N GLN A 203 5.62 18.91 28.14
CA GLN A 203 6.66 18.34 27.27
C GLN A 203 6.55 18.88 25.84
N GLN A 204 7.68 19.01 25.15
CA GLN A 204 7.75 19.54 23.78
C GLN A 204 7.76 18.38 22.77
N PHE A 205 6.84 18.42 21.80
CA PHE A 205 6.70 17.42 20.74
C PHE A 205 6.79 18.03 19.36
N ASP A 206 7.25 17.25 18.38
CA ASP A 206 7.27 17.66 16.98
C ASP A 206 5.86 17.74 16.40
N ASN A 207 5.57 18.88 15.76
CA ASN A 207 4.30 19.16 15.11
C ASN A 207 4.26 18.57 13.69
N ARG A 208 4.40 17.26 13.60
CA ARG A 208 4.34 16.50 12.35
C ARG A 208 2.91 16.44 11.79
N THR A 209 2.79 16.13 10.50
CA THR A 209 1.49 15.78 9.91
C THR A 209 0.96 14.49 10.52
N ILE A 210 -0.36 14.35 10.58
CA ILE A 210 -1.01 13.11 11.03
C ILE A 210 -0.59 11.98 10.08
N THR A 211 -0.04 10.92 10.66
CA THR A 211 0.42 9.73 9.95
C THR A 211 -0.70 8.69 9.87
N PRO A 212 -0.57 7.69 8.99
CA PRO A 212 -1.53 6.57 8.94
C PRO A 212 -1.66 5.82 10.27
N ASP A 213 -0.56 5.70 11.04
CA ASP A 213 -0.57 5.06 12.36
C ASP A 213 -1.42 5.86 13.37
N ASP A 214 -1.23 7.18 13.41
CA ASP A 214 -2.07 8.05 14.26
C ASP A 214 -3.55 7.94 13.89
N HIS A 215 -3.82 7.87 12.59
CA HIS A 215 -5.17 7.78 12.06
C HIS A 215 -5.85 6.47 12.48
N GLN A 216 -5.14 5.34 12.37
CA GLN A 216 -5.63 4.05 12.83
C GLN A 216 -5.81 4.01 14.35
N LYS A 217 -4.81 4.45 15.13
CA LYS A 217 -4.90 4.52 16.60
C LYS A 217 -6.08 5.37 17.04
N PHE A 218 -6.25 6.54 16.43
CA PHE A 218 -7.41 7.40 16.67
C PHE A 218 -8.72 6.64 16.42
N ALA A 219 -8.88 6.01 15.24
CA ALA A 219 -10.12 5.32 14.88
C ALA A 219 -10.43 4.14 15.81
N LYS A 220 -9.41 3.39 16.25
CA LYS A 220 -9.55 2.28 17.19
C LYS A 220 -9.99 2.75 18.58
N SER A 221 -9.41 3.83 19.08
CA SER A 221 -9.52 4.20 20.50
C SER A 221 -10.56 5.30 20.79
N VAL A 222 -10.95 6.13 19.81
CA VAL A 222 -11.86 7.27 20.04
C VAL A 222 -13.32 6.84 20.31
N SER A 223 -13.74 5.69 19.79
CA SER A 223 -15.09 5.12 19.97
C SER A 223 -16.21 6.17 19.72
N LYS A 224 -17.27 6.20 20.55
CA LYS A 224 -18.42 7.11 20.43
C LYS A 224 -18.08 8.61 20.49
N LYS A 225 -16.89 8.98 20.96
CA LYS A 225 -16.47 10.38 21.10
C LYS A 225 -15.97 11.00 19.79
N TRP A 226 -15.87 10.24 18.70
CA TRP A 226 -15.38 10.74 17.41
C TRP A 226 -16.14 11.98 16.92
N LYS A 227 -17.46 12.03 17.14
CA LYS A 227 -18.29 13.20 16.77
C LYS A 227 -17.90 14.45 17.54
N GLN A 228 -17.57 14.30 18.82
CA GLN A 228 -17.19 15.43 19.68
C GLN A 228 -15.81 15.97 19.26
N VAL A 229 -14.86 15.06 19.00
CA VAL A 229 -13.55 15.42 18.46
C VAL A 229 -13.69 16.09 17.09
N GLY A 230 -14.54 15.57 16.21
CA GLY A 230 -14.82 16.19 14.91
C GLY A 230 -15.35 17.63 15.04
N ARG A 231 -16.23 17.90 16.02
CA ARG A 231 -16.75 19.25 16.31
C ARG A 231 -15.68 20.19 16.89
N SER A 232 -14.74 19.66 17.66
CA SER A 232 -13.55 20.43 18.07
C SER A 232 -12.66 20.78 16.87
N LEU A 233 -12.42 19.82 15.97
CA LEU A 233 -11.64 20.04 14.75
C LEU A 233 -12.33 21.01 13.78
N GLN A 234 -13.66 21.01 13.71
CA GLN A 234 -14.48 21.92 12.90
C GLN A 234 -14.17 23.41 13.17
N LYS A 235 -13.73 23.78 14.37
CA LYS A 235 -13.30 25.17 14.69
C LYS A 235 -12.18 25.64 13.76
N SER A 236 -11.32 24.72 13.35
CA SER A 236 -10.14 24.99 12.52
C SER A 236 -10.24 24.40 11.11
N CYS A 237 -11.22 23.53 10.84
CA CYS A 237 -11.41 22.84 9.56
C CYS A 237 -12.84 23.01 9.04
N ARG A 238 -12.99 23.77 7.94
CA ARG A 238 -14.30 24.03 7.32
C ARG A 238 -14.95 22.78 6.72
N ALA A 239 -14.15 21.78 6.34
CA ALA A 239 -14.65 20.56 5.71
C ALA A 239 -15.36 19.61 6.69
N LEU A 240 -15.21 19.84 8.00
CA LEU A 240 -15.92 19.11 9.06
C LEU A 240 -17.12 19.89 9.61
N ARG A 241 -17.52 20.99 8.96
CA ARG A 241 -18.69 21.77 9.39
C ARG A 241 -19.98 20.98 9.17
N ASP A 242 -20.94 21.16 10.07
CA ASP A 242 -22.27 20.57 9.92
C ASP A 242 -22.86 20.91 8.53
N PRO A 243 -23.53 19.96 7.85
CA PRO A 243 -24.01 18.66 8.34
C PRO A 243 -23.02 17.49 8.17
N VAL A 244 -21.74 17.75 7.87
CA VAL A 244 -20.80 16.68 7.45
C VAL A 244 -20.62 15.59 8.50
N ILE A 245 -20.47 15.95 9.79
CA ILE A 245 -20.26 14.96 10.87
C ILE A 245 -21.49 14.05 11.02
N ASP A 246 -22.69 14.61 10.91
CA ASP A 246 -23.92 13.81 11.02
C ASP A 246 -24.15 12.95 9.77
N ASN A 247 -23.79 13.45 8.58
CA ASN A 247 -23.82 12.66 7.34
C ASN A 247 -22.86 11.46 7.41
N LEU A 248 -21.64 11.65 7.91
CA LEU A 248 -20.68 10.56 8.12
C LEU A 248 -21.24 9.49 9.05
N ALA A 249 -22.01 9.88 10.06
CA ALA A 249 -22.64 8.92 10.96
C ALA A 249 -23.73 8.09 10.27
N LEU A 250 -24.47 8.67 9.32
CA LEU A 250 -25.49 7.98 8.56
C LEU A 250 -24.90 7.11 7.45
N GLU A 251 -23.88 7.61 6.76
CA GLU A 251 -23.23 6.94 5.63
C GLU A 251 -22.50 5.68 6.09
N TYR A 252 -21.80 5.74 7.23
CA TYR A 252 -20.98 4.65 7.77
C TYR A 252 -21.62 3.96 8.99
N ASP A 253 -22.96 4.00 9.11
CA ASP A 253 -23.67 3.36 10.24
C ASP A 253 -23.52 1.84 10.24
N ARG A 254 -23.43 1.22 9.05
CA ARG A 254 -23.37 -0.23 8.89
C ARG A 254 -21.99 -0.81 9.21
N GLU A 255 -20.95 -0.02 9.00
CA GLU A 255 -19.54 -0.34 9.21
C GLU A 255 -19.11 -0.09 10.67
N GLY A 256 -19.84 0.77 11.36
CA GLY A 256 -19.71 0.98 12.81
C GLY A 256 -18.79 2.14 13.21
N LEU A 257 -18.61 2.30 14.52
CA LEU A 257 -17.96 3.48 15.11
C LEU A 257 -16.50 3.67 14.68
N TYR A 258 -15.80 2.57 14.44
CA TYR A 258 -14.42 2.59 13.94
C TYR A 258 -14.36 3.31 12.60
N GLU A 259 -15.19 2.87 11.65
CA GLU A 259 -15.20 3.42 10.30
C GLU A 259 -15.68 4.87 10.30
N GLN A 260 -16.70 5.20 11.08
CA GLN A 260 -17.14 6.59 11.24
C GLN A 260 -16.03 7.52 11.75
N ALA A 261 -15.28 7.09 12.76
CA ALA A 261 -14.14 7.82 13.28
C ALA A 261 -13.01 7.95 12.25
N TYR A 262 -12.73 6.85 11.54
CA TYR A 262 -11.73 6.80 10.49
C TYR A 262 -12.08 7.79 9.37
N GLN A 263 -13.31 7.79 8.88
CA GLN A 263 -13.75 8.66 7.80
C GLN A 263 -13.77 10.14 8.20
N MET A 264 -14.13 10.44 9.46
CA MET A 264 -14.05 11.81 9.97
C MET A 264 -12.62 12.35 9.96
N LEU A 265 -11.66 11.58 10.49
CA LEU A 265 -10.26 12.00 10.52
C LEU A 265 -9.63 11.99 9.12
N LEU A 266 -10.00 11.06 8.25
CA LEU A 266 -9.59 11.03 6.85
C LEU A 266 -9.99 12.33 6.14
N ARG A 267 -11.23 12.77 6.35
CA ARG A 267 -11.76 13.99 5.75
C ARG A 267 -11.05 15.25 6.27
N PHE A 268 -10.66 15.27 7.54
CA PHE A 268 -9.79 16.31 8.10
C PHE A 268 -8.41 16.32 7.41
N ILE A 269 -7.77 15.16 7.26
CA ILE A 269 -6.46 15.02 6.61
C ILE A 269 -6.52 15.49 5.16
N GLN A 270 -7.54 15.06 4.42
CA GLN A 270 -7.71 15.40 3.00
C GLN A 270 -7.97 16.90 2.78
N SER A 271 -8.76 17.52 3.65
CA SER A 271 -9.14 18.93 3.50
C SER A 271 -8.04 19.91 3.92
N GLU A 272 -7.28 19.57 4.96
CA GLU A 272 -6.23 20.45 5.50
C GLU A 272 -4.84 20.13 4.92
N GLY A 273 -4.63 18.94 4.35
CA GLY A 273 -3.36 18.51 3.76
C GLY A 273 -2.20 18.65 4.75
N LYS A 274 -1.16 19.41 4.39
CA LYS A 274 0.00 19.67 5.27
C LYS A 274 -0.36 20.39 6.58
N LYS A 275 -1.54 21.00 6.68
CA LYS A 275 -2.03 21.64 7.90
C LYS A 275 -2.76 20.66 8.83
N ALA A 276 -3.05 19.43 8.39
CA ALA A 276 -3.56 18.35 9.23
C ALA A 276 -2.45 17.82 10.14
N THR A 277 -2.14 18.59 11.17
CA THR A 277 -1.02 18.34 12.06
C THR A 277 -1.46 17.60 13.33
N ILE A 278 -0.53 16.85 13.91
CA ILE A 278 -0.75 16.10 15.15
C ILE A 278 -1.15 17.05 16.28
N ALA A 279 -0.55 18.24 16.39
CA ALA A 279 -0.90 19.20 17.44
C ALA A 279 -2.39 19.57 17.43
N ARG A 280 -2.99 19.75 16.26
CA ARG A 280 -4.43 20.08 16.14
C ARG A 280 -5.32 18.93 16.60
N LEU A 281 -4.93 17.69 16.29
CA LEU A 281 -5.64 16.51 16.75
C LEU A 281 -5.51 16.36 18.26
N ILE A 282 -4.30 16.53 18.82
CA ILE A 282 -4.04 16.47 20.26
C ILE A 282 -4.85 17.54 21.01
N THR A 283 -4.86 18.79 20.54
CA THR A 283 -5.69 19.84 21.15
C THR A 283 -7.18 19.46 21.14
N ALA A 284 -7.68 18.89 20.04
CA ALA A 284 -9.07 18.43 19.98
C ALA A 284 -9.35 17.23 20.91
N LEU A 285 -8.39 16.34 21.13
CA LEU A 285 -8.50 15.23 22.08
C LEU A 285 -8.49 15.73 23.53
N GLU A 286 -7.62 16.69 23.87
CA GLU A 286 -7.58 17.33 25.18
C GLU A 286 -8.89 18.03 25.52
N GLU A 287 -9.46 18.80 24.59
CA GLU A 287 -10.75 19.47 24.76
C GLU A 287 -11.90 18.48 25.07
N ASN A 288 -11.78 17.22 24.65
CA ASN A 288 -12.80 16.17 24.82
C ASN A 288 -12.45 15.15 25.93
N GLY A 289 -11.41 15.45 26.73
CA GLY A 289 -10.96 14.60 27.84
C GLY A 289 -10.44 13.24 27.39
N LEU A 290 -9.82 13.15 26.20
CA LEU A 290 -9.21 11.96 25.63
C LEU A 290 -7.68 12.00 25.75
N VAL A 291 -7.21 12.30 26.97
CA VAL A 291 -5.79 12.53 27.25
C VAL A 291 -4.96 11.25 27.05
N SER A 292 -5.44 10.09 27.48
CA SER A 292 -4.73 8.81 27.27
C SER A 292 -4.56 8.45 25.79
N LEU A 293 -5.53 8.81 24.94
CA LEU A 293 -5.39 8.65 23.49
C LEU A 293 -4.38 9.64 22.91
N ALA A 294 -4.36 10.88 23.43
CA ALA A 294 -3.33 11.85 23.03
C ALA A 294 -1.91 11.36 23.41
N GLU A 295 -1.74 10.76 24.59
CA GLU A 295 -0.48 10.14 25.03
C GLU A 295 -0.07 8.97 24.13
N GLU A 296 -1.01 8.08 23.77
CA GLU A 296 -0.78 6.96 22.86
C GLU A 296 -0.30 7.44 21.47
N LEU A 297 -0.92 8.50 20.93
CA LEU A 297 -0.54 9.10 19.65
C LEU A 297 0.83 9.79 19.68
N LEU A 298 1.23 10.30 20.83
CA LEU A 298 2.55 10.91 21.04
C LEU A 298 3.63 9.89 21.44
N GLY A 299 3.28 8.61 21.56
CA GLY A 299 4.21 7.55 21.93
C GLY A 299 4.66 7.62 23.40
N LEU A 300 3.86 8.26 24.26
CA LEU A 300 4.13 8.40 25.70
C LEU A 300 3.68 7.18 26.51
N HIS A 301 2.89 6.27 25.94
CA HIS A 301 2.59 4.99 26.53
C HIS A 301 3.50 3.91 25.93
N SER A 302 4.54 3.55 26.67
CA SER A 302 5.09 2.20 26.67
C SER A 302 4.27 1.37 27.66
N SER A 303 3.36 0.53 27.18
CA SER A 303 2.93 -0.64 27.96
C SER A 303 3.83 -1.80 27.50
N GLU A 304 4.99 -1.99 28.11
CA GLU A 304 5.18 -2.73 29.38
C GLU A 304 4.61 -4.16 29.27
N ASP A 305 5.56 -5.10 29.19
CA ASP A 305 5.38 -6.50 29.53
C ASP A 305 4.56 -6.65 30.80
N CYS A 306 3.58 -7.56 30.77
CA CYS A 306 3.14 -8.24 31.98
C CYS A 306 2.64 -9.65 31.64
N SER A 307 3.57 -10.59 31.81
CA SER A 307 3.45 -11.91 32.48
C SER A 307 2.15 -12.70 32.37
#